data_AF-A0A7S2KT49-F1
#
_entry.id   AF-A0A7S2KT49-F1
#
_cell.length_a   1.000
_cell.length_b   1.000
_cell.length_c   1.000
_cell.angle_alpha   90.00
_cell.angle_beta   90.00
_cell.angle_gamma   90.00
#
_symmetry.space_group_name_H-M   'P 1'
#
loop_
_entity.id
_entity.type
_entity.pdbx_description
1 polymer ?
#
loop_
_entity_poly.entity_id
_entity_poly.type
_entity_poly.pdbx_seq_one_letter_code
_entity_poly.pdbx_strand_id
1 'polypeptide(L)'
;MSTPDLTTTLLSCQSPDPTVRTQAEAALASAEQNNLADFFVALANELSAEGKDLTVRQLAGLHFKNLLVAKDEAIQAEKHSKWKALPTEKRAVIKSTVIGAIRSPVQIARHTAAQACAEIATIELPFKEWPEFLTTLMENVTGSANDDGIKISSL
;
A
#
# COMPACT_ATOMS: atom_id res chain seq x y z
N MET A 1 4.03 -8.02 -14.54
CA MET A 1 3.88 -6.63 -15.02
C MET A 1 5.17 -5.90 -14.71
N SER A 2 5.78 -5.25 -15.70
CA SER A 2 6.93 -4.38 -15.47
C SER A 2 6.44 -3.08 -14.80
N THR A 3 7.21 -2.49 -13.89
CA THR A 3 6.85 -1.24 -13.18
C THR A 3 6.31 -0.09 -14.05
N PRO A 4 6.76 0.13 -15.31
CA PRO A 4 6.19 1.19 -16.17
C PRO A 4 4.71 0.96 -16.56
N ASP A 5 4.30 -0.31 -16.61
CA ASP A 5 2.96 -0.73 -17.02
C ASP A 5 1.93 -0.40 -15.94
N LEU A 6 2.29 -0.63 -14.66
CA LEU A 6 1.42 -0.31 -13.53
C LEU A 6 1.20 1.20 -13.38
N THR A 7 2.26 2.00 -13.52
CA THR A 7 2.16 3.48 -13.47
C THR A 7 1.13 4.00 -14.47
N THR A 8 1.24 3.55 -15.72
CA THR A 8 0.35 3.99 -16.81
C THR A 8 -1.07 3.51 -16.57
N THR A 9 -1.24 2.28 -16.09
CA THR A 9 -2.56 1.71 -15.76
C THR A 9 -3.25 2.50 -14.65
N LEU A 10 -2.54 2.82 -13.56
CA LEU A 10 -3.08 3.64 -12.47
C LEU A 10 -3.56 5.00 -12.97
N LEU A 11 -2.75 5.70 -13.78
CA LEU A 11 -3.13 6.98 -14.36
C LEU A 11 -4.35 6.86 -15.30
N SER A 12 -4.44 5.75 -16.03
CA SER A 12 -5.53 5.48 -16.97
C SER A 12 -6.87 5.26 -16.26
N CYS A 13 -6.87 4.82 -15.00
CA CYS A 13 -8.07 4.79 -14.16
C CYS A 13 -8.66 6.18 -13.87
N GLN A 14 -7.88 7.26 -14.00
CA GLN A 14 -8.38 8.63 -13.88
C GLN A 14 -8.79 9.26 -15.22
N SER A 15 -8.71 8.51 -16.32
CA SER A 15 -9.07 9.04 -17.65
C SER A 15 -10.53 9.53 -17.69
N PRO A 16 -10.80 10.67 -18.35
CA PRO A 16 -12.17 11.10 -18.61
C PRO A 16 -12.88 10.20 -19.63
N ASP A 17 -12.12 9.44 -20.43
CA ASP A 17 -12.67 8.46 -21.36
C ASP A 17 -13.09 7.18 -20.59
N PRO A 18 -14.40 6.84 -20.58
CA PRO A 18 -14.90 5.68 -19.86
C PRO A 18 -14.32 4.36 -20.38
N THR A 19 -14.01 4.26 -21.68
CA THR A 19 -13.44 3.05 -22.27
C THR A 19 -12.02 2.81 -21.76
N VAL A 20 -11.20 3.85 -21.71
CA VAL A 20 -9.82 3.77 -21.17
C VAL A 20 -9.85 3.42 -19.69
N ARG A 21 -10.75 4.05 -18.91
CA ARG A 21 -10.89 3.77 -17.49
C ARG A 21 -11.29 2.31 -17.22
N THR A 22 -12.32 1.81 -17.90
CA THR A 22 -12.79 0.44 -17.70
C THR A 22 -11.73 -0.59 -18.11
N GLN A 23 -10.96 -0.34 -19.17
CA GLN A 23 -9.85 -1.21 -19.56
C GLN A 23 -8.75 -1.24 -18.49
N ALA A 24 -8.39 -0.09 -17.93
CA ALA A 24 -7.40 0.00 -16.86
C ALA A 24 -7.86 -0.70 -15.58
N GLU A 25 -9.12 -0.51 -15.18
CA GLU A 25 -9.72 -1.20 -14.03
C GLU A 25 -9.74 -2.73 -14.23
N ALA A 26 -10.07 -3.20 -15.45
CA ALA A 26 -10.03 -4.61 -15.78
C ALA A 26 -8.61 -5.18 -15.74
N ALA A 27 -7.60 -4.41 -16.16
CA ALA A 27 -6.19 -4.80 -16.06
C ALA A 27 -5.74 -4.93 -14.60
N LEU A 28 -6.14 -4.01 -13.72
CA LEU A 28 -5.85 -4.11 -12.28
C LEU A 28 -6.56 -5.31 -11.63
N ALA A 29 -7.83 -5.55 -11.97
CA ALA A 29 -8.57 -6.71 -11.49
C ALA A 29 -7.92 -8.04 -11.95
N SER A 30 -7.43 -8.08 -13.19
CA SER A 30 -6.68 -9.21 -13.71
C SER A 30 -5.35 -9.42 -12.97
N ALA A 31 -4.64 -8.34 -12.61
CA ALA A 31 -3.43 -8.39 -11.80
C ALA A 31 -3.69 -9.01 -10.43
N GLU A 32 -4.75 -8.55 -9.77
CA GLU A 32 -5.19 -9.03 -8.44
C GLU A 32 -5.49 -10.53 -8.47
N GLN A 33 -6.20 -11.01 -9.50
CA GLN A 33 -6.60 -12.42 -9.62
C GLN A 33 -5.44 -13.35 -9.98
N ASN A 34 -4.56 -12.93 -10.88
CA ASN A 34 -3.52 -13.80 -11.44
C ASN A 34 -2.27 -13.85 -10.56
N ASN A 35 -1.89 -12.73 -9.93
CA ASN A 35 -0.65 -12.68 -9.17
C ASN A 35 -0.69 -11.60 -8.08
N LEU A 36 -1.55 -11.85 -7.08
CA LEU A 36 -1.79 -10.93 -5.96
C LEU A 36 -0.51 -10.51 -5.23
N ALA A 37 0.41 -11.45 -4.99
CA ALA A 37 1.65 -11.18 -4.25
C ALA A 37 2.54 -10.17 -4.98
N ASP A 38 2.76 -10.39 -6.28
CA ASP A 38 3.56 -9.47 -7.10
C ASP A 38 2.84 -8.14 -7.32
N PHE A 39 1.51 -8.15 -7.38
CA PHE A 39 0.72 -6.94 -7.46
C PHE A 39 0.87 -6.05 -6.23
N PHE A 40 0.80 -6.62 -5.02
CA PHE A 40 1.08 -5.89 -3.77
C PHE A 40 2.50 -5.30 -3.74
N VAL A 41 3.51 -6.08 -4.16
CA VAL A 41 4.90 -5.60 -4.24
C VAL A 41 5.02 -4.43 -5.21
N ALA A 42 4.39 -4.54 -6.39
CA ALA A 42 4.41 -3.47 -7.38
C ALA A 42 3.75 -2.17 -6.86
N LEU A 43 2.60 -2.28 -6.19
CA LEU A 43 1.94 -1.13 -5.57
C LEU A 43 2.76 -0.50 -4.44
N ALA A 44 3.40 -1.32 -3.58
CA ALA A 44 4.28 -0.82 -2.53
C ALA A 44 5.51 -0.09 -3.08
N ASN A 45 6.09 -0.60 -4.18
CA ASN A 45 7.20 0.05 -4.87
C ASN A 45 6.78 1.38 -5.50
N GLU A 46 5.62 1.44 -6.16
CA GLU A 46 5.12 2.71 -6.72
C GLU A 46 4.85 3.74 -5.62
N LEU A 47 4.30 3.33 -4.48
CA LEU A 47 4.07 4.22 -3.33
C LEU A 47 5.38 4.76 -2.72
N SER A 48 6.38 3.89 -2.56
CA SER A 48 7.67 4.22 -1.91
C SER A 48 8.67 4.95 -2.82
N ALA A 49 8.44 4.97 -4.14
CA ALA A 49 9.35 5.58 -5.10
C ALA A 49 9.29 7.13 -5.05
N GLU A 50 10.30 7.76 -4.45
CA GLU A 50 10.37 9.22 -4.28
C GLU A 50 10.43 10.01 -5.59
N GLY A 51 10.96 9.43 -6.66
CA GLY A 51 11.05 10.06 -7.98
C GLY A 51 9.78 9.97 -8.83
N LYS A 52 8.71 9.33 -8.33
CA LYS A 52 7.44 9.17 -9.06
C LYS A 52 6.51 10.34 -8.83
N ASP A 53 5.62 10.54 -9.80
CA ASP A 53 4.55 11.51 -9.72
C ASP A 53 3.66 11.27 -8.47
N LEU A 54 3.26 12.36 -7.80
CA LEU A 54 2.52 12.30 -6.55
C LEU A 54 1.16 11.63 -6.70
N THR A 55 0.48 11.84 -7.83
CA THR A 55 -0.81 11.22 -8.12
C THR A 55 -0.66 9.71 -8.28
N VAL A 56 0.42 9.25 -8.94
CA VAL A 56 0.72 7.81 -9.05
C VAL A 56 0.94 7.18 -7.68
N ARG A 57 1.74 7.82 -6.83
CA ARG A 57 2.02 7.33 -5.46
C ARG A 57 0.74 7.23 -4.64
N GLN A 58 -0.11 8.25 -4.71
CA GLN A 58 -1.41 8.28 -4.02
C GLN A 58 -2.34 7.17 -4.53
N LEU A 59 -2.45 7.01 -5.85
CA LEU A 59 -3.24 5.95 -6.47
C LEU A 59 -2.75 4.56 -6.07
N ALA A 60 -1.44 4.33 -6.13
CA ALA A 60 -0.84 3.06 -5.75
C ALA A 60 -1.19 2.69 -4.31
N GLY A 61 -1.07 3.64 -3.38
CA GLY A 61 -1.43 3.41 -1.99
C GLY A 61 -2.94 3.25 -1.74
N LEU A 62 -3.80 3.94 -2.49
CA LEU A 62 -5.25 3.73 -2.43
C LEU A 62 -5.63 2.32 -2.90
N HIS A 63 -5.10 1.89 -4.04
CA HIS A 63 -5.31 0.52 -4.53
C HIS A 63 -4.77 -0.52 -3.55
N PHE A 64 -3.58 -0.29 -3.00
CA PHE A 64 -3.00 -1.14 -1.96
C PHE A 64 -3.95 -1.31 -0.77
N LYS A 65 -4.48 -0.20 -0.25
CA LYS A 65 -5.46 -0.24 0.86
C LYS A 65 -6.73 -0.99 0.48
N ASN A 66 -7.26 -0.76 -0.71
CA ASN A 66 -8.49 -1.42 -1.18
C ASN A 66 -8.33 -2.95 -1.31
N LEU A 67 -7.11 -3.46 -1.43
CA LEU A 67 -6.86 -4.91 -1.38
C LEU A 67 -7.00 -5.49 0.03
N LEU A 68 -6.83 -4.68 1.08
CA LEU A 68 -6.85 -5.09 2.48
C LEU A 68 -8.16 -4.74 3.20
N VAL A 69 -8.91 -3.75 2.69
CA VAL A 69 -10.08 -3.18 3.37
C VAL A 69 -11.34 -3.30 2.52
N ALA A 70 -12.44 -3.66 3.16
CA ALA A 70 -13.80 -3.66 2.67
C ALA A 70 -14.75 -3.22 3.79
N LYS A 71 -15.90 -2.67 3.39
CA LYS A 71 -16.96 -2.27 4.34
C LYS A 71 -17.78 -3.45 4.86
N ASP A 72 -17.86 -4.50 4.06
CA ASP A 72 -18.58 -5.73 4.39
C ASP A 72 -17.65 -6.70 5.14
N GLU A 73 -18.12 -7.24 6.26
CA GLU A 73 -17.33 -8.09 7.14
C GLU A 73 -16.91 -9.41 6.47
N ALA A 74 -17.75 -9.99 5.62
CA ALA A 74 -17.43 -11.23 4.92
C ALA A 74 -16.33 -10.99 3.87
N ILE A 75 -16.45 -9.91 3.10
CA ILE A 75 -15.40 -9.49 2.15
C ILE A 75 -14.11 -9.12 2.88
N GLN A 76 -14.20 -8.48 4.06
CA GLN A 76 -13.04 -8.15 4.87
C GLN A 76 -12.28 -9.40 5.31
N ALA A 77 -13.00 -10.41 5.80
CA ALA A 77 -12.42 -11.69 6.18
C ALA A 77 -11.75 -12.40 4.98
N GLU A 78 -12.36 -12.34 3.80
CA GLU A 78 -11.77 -12.88 2.57
C GLU A 78 -10.47 -12.16 2.21
N LYS A 79 -10.44 -10.83 2.25
CA LYS A 79 -9.23 -10.01 1.98
C LYS A 79 -8.10 -10.34 2.96
N HIS A 80 -8.42 -10.46 4.26
CA HIS A 80 -7.46 -10.88 5.27
C HIS A 80 -6.92 -12.29 4.99
N SER A 81 -7.78 -13.22 4.59
CA SER A 81 -7.39 -14.59 4.22
C SER A 81 -6.45 -14.59 3.00
N LYS A 82 -6.78 -13.82 1.95
CA LYS A 82 -5.94 -13.63 0.77
C LYS A 82 -4.56 -13.08 1.12
N TRP A 83 -4.51 -12.06 1.99
CA TRP A 83 -3.24 -11.52 2.49
C TRP A 83 -2.41 -12.58 3.22
N LYS A 84 -3.01 -13.34 4.12
CA LYS A 84 -2.31 -14.40 4.87
C LYS A 84 -1.85 -15.57 4.00
N ALA A 85 -2.55 -15.84 2.90
CA ALA A 85 -2.17 -16.84 1.92
C ALA A 85 -0.96 -16.42 1.07
N LEU A 86 -0.53 -15.15 1.12
CA LEU A 86 0.66 -14.69 0.41
C LEU A 86 1.93 -15.35 0.97
N PRO A 87 2.92 -15.66 0.12
CA PRO A 87 4.21 -16.17 0.58
C PRO A 87 4.85 -15.25 1.62
N THR A 88 5.35 -15.81 2.72
CA THR A 88 5.94 -15.04 3.82
C THR A 88 7.06 -14.10 3.35
N GLU A 89 7.88 -14.53 2.39
CA GLU A 89 8.93 -13.70 1.79
C GLU A 89 8.35 -12.46 1.11
N LYS A 90 7.25 -12.60 0.37
CA LYS A 90 6.57 -11.48 -0.29
C LYS A 90 5.95 -10.55 0.74
N ARG A 91 5.27 -11.09 1.77
CA ARG A 91 4.74 -10.29 2.88
C ARG A 91 5.85 -9.48 3.57
N ALA A 92 7.01 -10.08 3.81
CA ALA A 92 8.16 -9.38 4.42
C ALA A 92 8.66 -8.23 3.55
N VAL A 93 8.81 -8.45 2.23
CA VAL A 93 9.20 -7.39 1.27
C VAL A 93 8.18 -6.26 1.27
N ILE A 94 6.88 -6.58 1.21
CA ILE A 94 5.81 -5.59 1.21
C ILE A 94 5.88 -4.76 2.50
N LYS A 95 5.91 -5.40 3.66
CA LYS A 95 5.99 -4.76 4.99
C LYS A 95 7.18 -3.82 5.11
N SER A 96 8.37 -4.27 4.71
CA SER A 96 9.60 -3.45 4.72
C SER A 96 9.51 -2.24 3.79
N THR A 97 8.88 -2.42 2.62
CA THR A 97 8.72 -1.34 1.63
C THR A 97 7.76 -0.26 2.14
N VAL A 98 6.59 -0.65 2.65
CA VAL A 98 5.58 0.33 3.10
C VAL A 98 6.01 1.04 4.39
N ILE A 99 6.67 0.35 5.32
CA ILE A 99 7.14 0.98 6.57
C ILE A 99 8.26 1.99 6.30
N GLY A 100 9.10 1.73 5.30
CA GLY A 100 10.10 2.69 4.82
C GLY A 100 9.46 3.96 4.24
N ALA A 101 8.35 3.82 3.51
CA ALA A 101 7.65 4.95 2.89
C ALA A 101 7.00 5.92 3.91
N ILE A 102 6.82 5.52 5.17
CA ILE A 102 6.39 6.43 6.25
C ILE A 102 7.43 7.54 6.48
N ARG A 103 8.70 7.30 6.16
CA ARG A 103 9.78 8.30 6.29
C ARG A 103 9.88 9.24 5.09
N SER A 104 8.96 9.13 4.13
CA SER A 104 8.94 10.01 2.96
C SER A 104 8.83 11.48 3.36
N PRO A 105 9.63 12.39 2.76
CA PRO A 105 9.45 13.83 2.95
C PRO A 105 8.11 14.31 2.39
N VAL A 106 7.54 13.56 1.43
CA VAL A 106 6.26 13.85 0.81
C VAL A 106 5.12 13.46 1.75
N GLN A 107 4.36 14.45 2.21
CA GLN A 107 3.26 14.26 3.16
C GLN A 107 2.21 13.26 2.67
N ILE A 108 1.81 13.33 1.40
CA ILE A 108 0.75 12.46 0.88
C ILE A 108 1.19 10.99 0.84
N ALA A 109 2.41 10.72 0.38
CA ALA A 109 2.97 9.38 0.34
C ALA A 109 3.15 8.80 1.75
N ARG A 110 3.68 9.61 2.68
CA ARG A 110 3.79 9.25 4.09
C ARG A 110 2.45 8.90 4.71
N HIS A 111 1.43 9.72 4.50
CA HIS A 111 0.09 9.49 5.05
C HIS A 111 -0.53 8.19 4.50
N THR A 112 -0.46 7.98 3.19
CA THR A 112 -0.99 6.75 2.59
C THR A 112 -0.21 5.51 3.00
N ALA A 113 1.12 5.60 3.15
CA ALA A 113 1.94 4.53 3.68
C ALA A 113 1.59 4.18 5.13
N ALA A 114 1.37 5.19 5.97
CA ALA A 114 0.94 4.99 7.36
C ALA A 114 -0.40 4.25 7.44
N GLN A 115 -1.37 4.62 6.58
CA GLN A 115 -2.64 3.89 6.49
C GLN A 115 -2.42 2.44 6.03
N ALA A 116 -1.66 2.21 4.96
CA ALA A 116 -1.36 0.86 4.48
C ALA A 116 -0.72 -0.02 5.58
N CYS A 117 0.22 0.55 6.34
CA CYS A 117 0.83 -0.10 7.50
C CYS A 117 -0.19 -0.43 8.60
N ALA A 118 -1.11 0.49 8.93
CA ALA A 118 -2.14 0.25 9.93
C ALA A 118 -3.09 -0.91 9.54
N GLU A 119 -3.45 -1.00 8.25
CA GLU A 119 -4.29 -2.10 7.76
C GLU A 119 -3.56 -3.44 7.82
N ILE A 120 -2.29 -3.50 7.40
CA ILE A 120 -1.49 -4.73 7.51
C ILE A 120 -1.32 -5.11 8.99
N ALA A 121 -1.06 -4.14 9.87
CA ALA A 121 -0.89 -4.36 11.29
C ALA A 121 -2.15 -4.95 11.93
N THR A 122 -3.34 -4.54 11.49
CA THR A 122 -4.62 -5.12 11.94
C THR A 122 -4.70 -6.62 11.62
N ILE A 123 -4.05 -7.06 10.54
CA ILE A 123 -4.02 -8.47 10.12
C ILE A 123 -2.92 -9.25 10.84
N GLU A 124 -1.72 -8.68 10.99
CA GLU A 124 -0.49 -9.38 11.40
C GLU A 124 -0.23 -9.33 12.92
N LEU A 125 -0.58 -8.23 13.59
CA LEU A 125 -0.31 -8.06 15.03
C LEU A 125 -1.01 -9.10 15.91
N PRO A 126 -2.28 -9.50 15.66
CA PRO A 126 -2.92 -10.55 16.45
C PRO A 126 -2.17 -11.90 16.41
N PHE A 127 -1.36 -12.13 15.38
CA PHE A 127 -0.59 -13.36 15.16
C PHE A 127 0.89 -13.21 15.46
N LYS A 128 1.33 -12.03 15.93
CA LYS A 128 2.74 -11.71 16.22
C LYS A 128 3.66 -11.85 15.00
N GLU A 129 3.13 -11.68 13.79
CA GLU A 129 3.88 -11.83 12.54
C GLU A 129 4.58 -10.53 12.09
N TRP A 130 4.45 -9.44 12.87
CA TRP A 130 5.12 -8.16 12.59
C TRP A 130 5.66 -7.47 13.86
N PRO A 131 6.61 -8.09 14.59
CA PRO A 131 7.10 -7.58 15.87
C PRO A 131 7.82 -6.22 15.77
N GLU A 132 8.48 -5.93 14.66
CA GLU A 132 9.25 -4.70 14.42
C GLU A 132 8.38 -3.47 14.15
N PHE A 133 7.08 -3.65 13.90
CA PHE A 133 6.17 -2.57 13.54
C PHE A 133 6.05 -1.51 14.63
N LEU A 134 5.78 -1.92 15.87
CA LEU A 134 5.59 -1.00 16.99
C LEU A 134 6.90 -0.26 17.33
N THR A 135 8.04 -0.96 17.30
CA THR A 135 9.36 -0.35 17.51
C THR A 135 9.63 0.73 16.47
N THR A 136 9.40 0.43 15.20
CA THR A 136 9.62 1.39 14.10
C THR A 136 8.69 2.59 14.19
N LEU A 137 7.43 2.40 14.57
CA LEU A 137 6.50 3.51 14.81
C LEU A 137 6.97 4.41 15.95
N MET A 138 7.38 3.83 17.09
CA MET A 138 7.88 4.60 18.22
C MET A 138 9.12 5.41 17.86
N GLU A 139 10.07 4.83 17.14
CA GLU A 139 11.25 5.54 16.62
C GLU A 139 10.87 6.72 15.72
N ASN A 140 9.87 6.53 14.84
CA ASN A 140 9.41 7.58 13.93
C ASN A 140 8.72 8.75 14.67
N VAL A 141 8.03 8.48 15.79
CA VAL A 141 7.34 9.49 16.62
C VAL A 141 8.30 10.18 17.59
N THR A 142 9.29 9.46 18.13
CA THR A 142 10.24 9.97 19.15
C THR A 142 11.52 10.57 18.57
N GLY A 143 11.83 10.30 17.30
CA GLY A 143 12.97 10.86 16.58
C GLY A 143 12.88 12.40 16.49
N SER A 144 13.74 13.07 17.25
CA SER A 144 13.78 14.53 17.44
C SER A 144 14.30 15.33 16.23
N ALA A 145 14.01 14.90 15.00
CA ALA A 145 14.45 15.55 13.76
C ALA A 145 13.37 15.56 12.66
N ASN A 146 12.10 15.41 13.04
CA ASN A 146 11.02 15.14 12.11
C ASN A 146 9.94 16.23 12.19
N ASP A 147 9.91 17.03 11.13
CA ASP A 147 8.97 18.11 10.83
C ASP A 147 7.52 17.74 11.21
N ASP A 148 6.76 18.70 11.75
CA ASP A 148 5.49 18.51 12.47
C ASP A 148 4.41 17.73 11.68
N GLY A 149 4.58 17.55 10.36
CA GLY A 149 3.76 16.70 9.51
C GLY A 149 3.87 15.18 9.75
N ILE A 150 4.74 14.70 10.65
CA ILE A 150 4.79 13.29 11.06
C ILE A 150 3.80 13.00 12.19
N LYS A 151 3.43 13.99 13.01
CA LYS A 151 2.55 13.79 14.18
C LYS A 151 1.06 13.66 13.82
N ILE A 152 0.62 14.24 12.71
CA ILE A 152 -0.80 14.31 12.34
C ILE A 152 -1.27 13.05 11.58
N SER A 153 -0.35 12.30 10.96
CA SER A 153 -0.70 11.10 10.18
C SER A 153 -0.86 9.83 11.04
N SER A 154 -0.72 9.93 12.35
CA SER A 154 -0.82 8.82 13.30
C SER A 154 -2.17 8.77 14.04
N LEU A 155 -3.13 9.60 13.64
CA LEU A 155 -4.52 9.59 14.13
C LEU A 155 -5.48 9.14 13.03
#